data_AF-A0A7R9JLP9-F1
#
_entry.id   AF-A0A7R9JLP9-F1
#
_cell.length_a   1.000
_cell.length_b   1.000
_cell.length_c   1.000
_cell.angle_alpha   90.00
_cell.angle_beta   90.00
_cell.angle_gamma   90.00
#
_symmetry.space_group_name_H-M   'P 1'
#
loop_
_entity.id
_entity.type
_entity.pdbx_description
1 polymer ?
#
loop_
_entity_poly.entity_id
_entity_poly.type
_entity_poly.pdbx_seq_one_letter_code
_entity_poly.pdbx_strand_id
1 'polypeptide(L)'
;MSRLDKSNSSNGSGLYVPLPDDNIGSKLLRSMGWSGGGLGLKSQGIEEPITVNQELVKRAGLGMCGEGSTILFRKQANELIKQYCSEDSEHDLIFSTDFSKEERKIMHLIAHKYNLKTTSIGKNEARHLVVSKKVFIWDVAKKLLASGGSNERYDLI
;
A
#
# COMPACT_ATOMS: atom_id res chain seq x y z
N MET A 1 -31.39 44.78 19.96
CA MET A 1 -30.17 43.98 20.24
C MET A 1 -30.47 42.52 19.92
N SER A 2 -30.55 42.18 18.63
CA SER A 2 -30.84 40.83 18.14
C SER A 2 -29.55 40.21 17.61
N ARG A 3 -29.04 39.18 18.29
CA ARG A 3 -27.79 38.49 17.96
C ARG A 3 -27.95 37.73 16.64
N LEU A 4 -27.11 38.09 15.67
CA LEU A 4 -26.83 37.32 14.46
C LEU A 4 -26.11 36.03 14.88
N ASP A 5 -26.70 34.87 14.58
CA ASP A 5 -25.99 33.60 14.58
C ASP A 5 -25.42 33.38 13.17
N LYS A 6 -24.09 33.42 13.08
CA LYS A 6 -23.31 33.03 11.90
C LYS A 6 -23.12 31.52 11.97
N SER A 7 -23.92 30.76 11.22
CA SER A 7 -23.60 29.37 10.95
C SER A 7 -22.43 29.28 9.96
N ASN A 8 -21.26 29.11 10.54
CA ASN A 8 -20.04 28.67 9.90
C ASN A 8 -20.25 27.25 9.36
N SER A 9 -20.31 27.06 8.04
CA SER A 9 -20.36 25.70 7.45
C SER A 9 -19.07 25.41 6.68
N SER A 10 -18.25 24.61 7.34
CA SER A 10 -17.06 23.93 6.85
C SER A 10 -17.28 23.28 5.48
N ASN A 11 -16.32 23.49 4.58
CA ASN A 11 -16.14 22.76 3.32
C ASN A 11 -15.96 21.26 3.59
N GLY A 12 -17.07 20.53 3.67
CA GLY A 12 -17.10 19.08 3.64
C GLY A 12 -17.00 18.59 2.20
N SER A 13 -16.16 17.58 1.98
CA SER A 13 -15.98 16.84 0.73
C SER A 13 -17.30 16.64 -0.03
N GLY A 14 -17.37 17.12 -1.27
CA GLY A 14 -18.55 17.12 -2.16
C GLY A 14 -19.05 15.77 -2.65
N LEU A 15 -18.85 14.69 -1.88
CA LEU A 15 -19.31 13.33 -2.21
C LEU A 15 -20.69 13.00 -1.61
N TYR A 16 -21.24 13.86 -0.75
CA TYR A 16 -22.54 13.64 -0.09
C TYR A 16 -23.58 14.74 -0.39
N VAL A 17 -23.22 15.76 -1.18
CA VAL A 17 -24.16 16.82 -1.55
C VAL A 17 -24.86 16.41 -2.84
N PRO A 18 -26.19 16.20 -2.84
CA PRO A 18 -26.94 15.95 -4.06
C PRO A 18 -26.68 17.06 -5.08
N LEU A 19 -26.53 16.70 -6.36
CA LEU A 19 -26.37 17.68 -7.41
C LEU A 19 -27.63 18.59 -7.47
N PRO A 20 -27.47 19.90 -7.69
CA PRO A 20 -28.61 20.80 -7.78
C PRO A 20 -29.48 20.45 -8.98
N ASP A 21 -30.80 20.58 -8.82
CA ASP A 21 -31.79 20.26 -9.87
C ASP A 21 -31.67 21.11 -11.15
N ASP A 22 -30.94 22.22 -11.10
CA ASP A 22 -30.72 23.12 -12.24
C ASP A 22 -29.59 22.67 -13.18
N ASN A 23 -28.94 21.54 -12.88
CA ASN A 23 -27.86 21.00 -13.69
C ASN A 23 -28.34 20.57 -15.09
N ILE A 24 -27.43 20.56 -16.07
CA ILE A 24 -27.77 20.27 -17.47
C ILE A 24 -28.34 18.85 -17.63
N GLY A 25 -27.80 17.89 -16.87
CA GLY A 25 -28.24 16.49 -16.91
C GLY A 25 -29.66 16.30 -16.39
N SER A 26 -30.00 16.91 -15.24
CA SER A 26 -31.35 16.86 -14.68
C SER A 26 -32.38 17.51 -15.61
N LYS A 27 -32.05 18.65 -16.23
CA LYS A 27 -32.89 19.29 -17.24
C LYS A 27 -33.13 18.40 -18.47
N LEU A 28 -32.07 17.76 -18.96
CA LEU A 28 -32.17 16.83 -20.08
C LEU A 28 -33.04 15.61 -19.73
N LEU A 29 -32.79 14.99 -18.58
CA LEU A 29 -33.57 13.84 -18.12
C LEU A 29 -35.05 14.19 -17.94
N ARG A 30 -35.35 15.35 -17.34
CA ARG A 30 -36.73 15.86 -17.22
C ARG A 30 -37.37 16.12 -18.58
N SER A 31 -36.61 16.64 -19.55
CA SER A 31 -37.09 16.85 -20.92
C SER A 31 -37.41 15.53 -21.64
N MET A 32 -36.76 14.43 -21.24
CA MET A 32 -37.03 13.08 -21.73
C MET A 32 -38.14 12.35 -20.93
N GLY A 33 -38.81 13.03 -20.00
CA GLY A 33 -39.92 12.49 -19.21
C GLY A 33 -39.52 11.83 -17.89
N TRP A 34 -38.27 11.95 -17.44
CA TRP A 34 -37.86 11.47 -16.11
C TRP A 34 -38.33 12.43 -15.02
N SER A 35 -39.12 11.92 -14.07
CA SER A 35 -39.69 12.70 -12.97
C SER A 35 -38.88 12.62 -11.65
N GLY A 36 -37.82 11.82 -11.61
CA GLY A 36 -37.01 11.53 -10.42
C GLY A 36 -37.00 10.05 -10.05
N GLY A 37 -36.27 9.70 -8.98
CA GLY A 37 -36.07 8.31 -8.53
C GLY A 37 -35.12 7.51 -9.43
N GLY A 38 -35.12 6.19 -9.28
CA GLY A 38 -34.31 5.29 -10.11
C GLY A 38 -34.59 5.41 -11.61
N LEU A 39 -33.57 5.19 -12.45
CA LEU A 39 -33.73 5.22 -13.91
C LEU A 39 -34.46 3.98 -14.46
N GLY A 40 -35.45 4.17 -15.34
CA GLY A 40 -36.15 3.09 -16.06
C GLY A 40 -37.68 3.17 -15.98
N LEU A 41 -38.38 2.35 -16.79
CA LEU A 41 -39.85 2.37 -16.96
C LEU A 41 -40.66 2.27 -15.65
N LYS A 42 -40.12 1.60 -14.63
CA LYS A 42 -40.73 1.40 -13.30
C LYS A 42 -39.84 1.95 -12.18
N SER A 43 -38.99 2.94 -12.47
CA SER A 43 -38.00 3.48 -11.55
C SER A 43 -37.06 2.43 -10.94
N GLN A 44 -36.76 1.37 -11.71
CA GLN A 44 -35.98 0.21 -11.25
C GLN A 44 -34.47 0.44 -11.14
N GLY A 45 -33.98 1.58 -11.63
CA GLY A 45 -32.57 1.93 -11.61
C GLY A 45 -32.12 2.38 -10.23
N ILE A 46 -30.82 2.64 -10.14
CA ILE A 46 -30.18 3.09 -8.90
C ILE A 46 -30.57 4.56 -8.65
N GLU A 47 -31.22 4.82 -7.51
CA GLU A 47 -31.59 6.17 -7.06
C GLU A 47 -30.48 6.82 -6.24
N GLU A 48 -29.89 6.07 -5.31
CA GLU A 48 -28.80 6.55 -4.47
C GLU A 48 -27.44 6.40 -5.17
N PRO A 49 -26.57 7.43 -5.18
CA PRO A 49 -25.24 7.32 -5.77
C PRO A 49 -24.46 6.13 -5.20
N ILE A 50 -23.84 5.34 -6.08
CA ILE A 50 -22.97 4.24 -5.65
C ILE A 50 -21.78 4.84 -4.92
N THR A 51 -21.74 4.64 -3.60
CA THR A 51 -20.64 5.10 -2.75
C THR A 51 -19.43 4.19 -2.93
N VAL A 52 -18.28 4.80 -3.22
CA VAL A 52 -16.98 4.11 -3.17
C VAL A 52 -16.46 4.24 -1.75
N ASN A 53 -16.35 3.12 -1.02
CA ASN A 53 -15.69 3.12 0.29
C ASN A 53 -14.22 3.45 0.09
N GLN A 54 -13.86 4.69 0.42
CA GLN A 54 -12.64 5.37 0.00
C GLN A 54 -11.43 5.02 0.86
N GLU A 55 -11.29 3.77 1.31
CA GLU A 55 -9.99 3.27 1.77
C GLU A 55 -9.17 2.93 0.53
N LEU A 56 -8.54 3.97 -0.02
CA LEU A 56 -7.55 3.90 -1.08
C LEU A 56 -6.35 3.08 -0.60
N VAL A 57 -6.47 1.75 -0.63
CA VAL A 57 -5.33 0.84 -0.48
C VAL A 57 -4.47 1.03 -1.73
N LYS A 58 -3.39 1.78 -1.56
CA LYS A 58 -2.39 2.14 -2.57
C LYS A 58 -2.16 0.99 -3.57
N ARG A 59 -2.69 1.15 -4.80
CA ARG A 59 -2.51 0.24 -5.96
C ARG A 59 -3.08 -1.17 -5.82
N ALA A 60 -3.90 -1.45 -4.82
CA ALA A 60 -4.58 -2.72 -4.76
C ALA A 60 -5.80 -2.74 -5.68
N GLY A 61 -5.96 -3.80 -6.47
CA GLY A 61 -7.18 -3.97 -7.27
C GLY A 61 -8.43 -4.03 -6.39
N LEU A 62 -9.61 -3.81 -6.99
CA LEU A 62 -10.92 -3.77 -6.33
C LEU A 62 -11.26 -4.98 -5.43
N GLY A 63 -10.48 -6.07 -5.46
CA GLY A 63 -10.64 -7.26 -4.62
C GLY A 63 -9.81 -7.30 -3.33
N MET A 64 -9.10 -6.23 -2.96
CA MET A 64 -8.14 -6.24 -1.84
C MET A 64 -8.57 -5.34 -0.66
N CYS A 65 -9.84 -5.38 -0.27
CA CYS A 65 -10.31 -4.69 0.93
C CYS A 65 -10.78 -5.72 1.97
N GLY A 66 -10.04 -5.87 3.07
CA GLY A 66 -10.39 -6.70 4.22
C GLY A 66 -9.16 -7.21 5.00
N GLU A 67 -9.35 -7.70 6.23
CA GLU A 67 -8.30 -8.32 7.08
C GLU A 67 -7.49 -9.41 6.36
N GLY A 68 -8.08 -10.02 5.31
CA GLY A 68 -7.40 -10.91 4.38
C GLY A 68 -6.17 -10.29 3.70
N SER A 69 -6.12 -8.97 3.50
CA SER A 69 -4.97 -8.27 2.92
C SER A 69 -3.71 -8.45 3.77
N THR A 70 -3.82 -8.31 5.09
CA THR A 70 -2.70 -8.48 6.02
C THR A 70 -2.25 -9.94 6.09
N ILE A 71 -3.19 -10.88 6.05
CA ILE A 71 -2.88 -12.33 6.06
C ILE A 71 -2.17 -12.73 4.77
N LEU A 72 -2.67 -12.29 3.61
CA LEU A 72 -2.04 -12.53 2.32
C LEU A 72 -0.66 -11.87 2.24
N PHE A 73 -0.54 -10.62 2.68
CA PHE A 73 0.73 -9.92 2.76
C PHE A 73 1.73 -10.68 3.63
N ARG A 74 1.33 -11.12 4.83
CA ARG A 74 2.18 -11.89 5.74
C ARG A 74 2.63 -13.21 5.10
N LYS A 75 1.75 -13.88 4.37
CA LYS A 75 2.05 -15.12 3.64
C LYS A 75 3.07 -14.85 2.53
N GLN A 76 2.85 -13.85 1.69
CA GLN A 76 3.74 -13.48 0.59
C GLN A 76 5.12 -13.04 1.11
N ALA A 77 5.15 -12.18 2.13
CA ALA A 77 6.39 -11.76 2.76
C ALA A 77 7.17 -12.96 3.35
N ASN A 78 6.47 -13.94 3.92
CA ASN A 78 7.09 -15.16 4.42
C ASN A 78 7.67 -16.02 3.30
N GLU A 79 6.93 -16.23 2.22
CA GLU A 79 7.39 -16.99 1.05
C GLU A 79 8.62 -16.35 0.42
N LEU A 80 8.61 -15.03 0.22
CA LEU A 80 9.72 -14.29 -0.37
C LEU A 80 10.98 -14.35 0.51
N ILE A 81 10.85 -14.09 1.83
CA ILE A 81 11.97 -14.17 2.77
C ILE A 81 12.51 -15.60 2.86
N LYS A 82 11.63 -16.60 2.83
CA LYS A 82 12.01 -18.02 2.83
C LYS A 82 12.80 -18.37 1.57
N GLN A 83 12.33 -17.94 0.40
CA GLN A 83 13.03 -18.14 -0.86
C GLN A 83 14.42 -17.50 -0.83
N TYR A 84 14.53 -16.26 -0.36
CA TYR A 84 15.80 -15.56 -0.22
C TYR A 84 16.78 -16.30 0.72
N CYS A 85 16.27 -16.97 1.75
CA CYS A 85 17.09 -17.80 2.64
C CYS A 85 17.64 -19.06 1.95
N SER A 86 16.89 -19.62 0.99
CA SER A 86 17.29 -20.82 0.24
C SER A 86 18.20 -20.52 -0.95
N GLU A 87 18.05 -19.34 -1.55
CA GLU A 87 18.89 -18.89 -2.65
C GLU A 87 20.29 -18.51 -2.15
N ASP A 88 21.37 -18.92 -2.81
CA ASP A 88 22.75 -18.48 -2.48
C ASP A 88 23.11 -17.14 -3.15
N SER A 89 22.22 -16.16 -3.03
CA SER A 89 22.49 -14.80 -3.50
C SER A 89 23.47 -14.09 -2.57
N GLU A 90 24.49 -13.45 -3.16
CA GLU A 90 25.45 -12.57 -2.48
C GLU A 90 24.86 -11.18 -2.18
N HIS A 91 23.76 -10.81 -2.86
CA HIS A 91 23.16 -9.49 -2.72
C HIS A 91 22.17 -9.42 -1.55
N ASP A 92 22.05 -8.22 -1.00
CA ASP A 92 21.07 -7.89 0.02
C ASP A 92 19.68 -7.72 -0.60
N LEU A 93 18.64 -8.17 0.10
CA LEU A 93 17.26 -8.00 -0.32
C LEU A 93 16.73 -6.63 0.12
N ILE A 94 16.42 -5.76 -0.84
CA ILE A 94 15.96 -4.39 -0.60
C ILE A 94 14.48 -4.28 -0.96
N PHE A 95 13.67 -3.78 -0.02
CA PHE A 95 12.25 -3.53 -0.22
C PHE A 95 11.99 -2.09 -0.65
N SER A 96 10.89 -1.86 -1.40
CA SER A 96 10.44 -0.50 -1.76
C SER A 96 10.11 0.36 -0.52
N THR A 97 10.04 1.67 -0.69
CA THR A 97 9.55 2.63 0.32
C THR A 97 8.03 2.62 0.49
N ASP A 98 7.31 1.88 -0.36
CA ASP A 98 5.84 1.86 -0.39
C ASP A 98 5.21 1.20 0.85
N PHE A 99 6.00 0.48 1.65
CA PHE A 99 5.52 -0.22 2.83
C PHE A 99 5.32 0.71 4.05
N SER A 100 4.16 0.59 4.68
CA SER A 100 3.85 1.23 5.96
C SER A 100 4.82 0.82 7.07
N LYS A 101 4.76 1.52 8.20
CA LYS A 101 5.59 1.21 9.37
C LYS A 101 5.22 -0.16 9.95
N GLU A 102 3.95 -0.49 9.92
CA GLU A 102 3.33 -1.72 10.43
C GLU A 102 3.75 -2.92 9.58
N GLU A 103 3.64 -2.82 8.24
CA GLU A 103 4.09 -3.86 7.31
C GLU A 103 5.58 -4.12 7.43
N ARG A 104 6.39 -3.06 7.55
CA ARG A 104 7.85 -3.21 7.77
C ARG A 104 8.14 -3.91 9.09
N LYS A 105 7.39 -3.63 10.16
CA LYS A 105 7.53 -4.35 11.43
C LYS A 105 7.20 -5.83 11.27
N ILE A 106 6.17 -6.17 10.49
CA ILE A 106 5.83 -7.57 10.18
C ILE A 106 6.98 -8.24 9.42
N MET A 107 7.52 -7.58 8.37
CA MET A 107 8.65 -8.12 7.61
C MET A 107 9.91 -8.30 8.47
N HIS A 108 10.22 -7.34 9.35
CA HIS A 108 11.28 -7.48 10.35
C HIS A 108 11.09 -8.74 11.20
N LEU A 109 9.89 -8.94 11.77
CA LEU A 109 9.58 -10.10 12.60
C LEU A 109 9.73 -11.43 11.83
N ILE A 110 9.27 -11.48 10.58
CA ILE A 110 9.40 -12.67 9.73
C ILE A 110 10.88 -12.95 9.44
N ALA A 111 11.66 -11.94 9.03
CA ALA A 111 13.07 -12.12 8.72
C ALA A 111 13.90 -12.55 9.95
N HIS A 112 13.57 -12.01 11.13
CA HIS A 112 14.19 -12.44 12.39
C HIS A 112 13.93 -13.91 12.69
N LYS A 113 12.75 -14.45 12.34
CA LYS A 113 12.45 -15.88 12.49
C LYS A 113 13.38 -16.76 11.66
N TYR A 114 13.83 -16.28 10.51
CA TYR A 114 14.82 -16.96 9.65
C TYR A 114 16.26 -16.57 9.99
N ASN A 115 16.49 -15.92 11.13
CA ASN A 115 17.81 -15.52 11.62
C ASN A 115 18.58 -14.58 10.68
N LEU A 116 17.87 -13.85 9.82
CA LEU A 116 18.42 -12.85 8.91
C LEU A 116 18.66 -11.52 9.65
N LYS A 117 19.60 -10.72 9.15
CA LYS A 117 19.83 -9.35 9.63
C LYS A 117 18.87 -8.43 8.90
N THR A 118 18.23 -7.53 9.63
CA THR A 118 17.34 -6.54 9.03
C THR A 118 17.70 -5.14 9.50
N THR A 119 17.69 -4.18 8.57
CA THR A 119 17.99 -2.78 8.84
C THR A 119 17.06 -1.91 8.01
N SER A 120 16.55 -0.82 8.59
CA SER A 120 15.70 0.11 7.86
C SER A 120 16.45 1.42 7.67
N ILE A 121 16.75 1.74 6.41
CA ILE A 121 17.61 2.86 6.00
C ILE A 121 16.71 3.98 5.45
N GLY A 122 17.08 5.23 5.72
CA GLY A 122 16.35 6.42 5.27
C GLY A 122 15.50 7.08 6.35
N LYS A 123 14.86 8.20 5.99
CA LYS A 123 14.04 9.04 6.89
C LYS A 123 12.59 9.07 6.40
N ASN A 124 11.64 8.98 7.33
CA ASN A 124 10.19 9.10 7.10
C ASN A 124 9.68 8.27 5.90
N GLU A 125 9.22 8.94 4.84
CA GLU A 125 8.63 8.33 3.65
C GLU A 125 9.66 7.70 2.71
N ALA A 126 10.92 8.12 2.78
CA ALA A 126 12.01 7.50 2.01
C ALA A 126 12.62 6.29 2.74
N ARG A 127 12.05 5.87 3.88
CA ARG A 127 12.61 4.80 4.70
C ARG A 127 12.21 3.42 4.16
N HIS A 128 13.18 2.69 3.64
CA HIS A 128 13.02 1.34 3.11
C HIS A 128 13.63 0.28 4.05
N LEU A 129 13.26 -0.98 3.85
CA LEU A 129 13.76 -2.13 4.60
C LEU A 129 14.83 -2.85 3.76
N VAL A 130 15.96 -3.16 4.39
CA VAL A 130 17.04 -3.98 3.84
C VAL A 130 17.20 -5.23 4.69
N VAL A 131 17.22 -6.39 4.04
CA VAL A 131 17.40 -7.71 4.65
C VAL A 131 18.69 -8.33 4.11
N SER A 132 19.59 -8.66 5.01
CA SER A 132 20.92 -9.19 4.72
C SER A 132 21.10 -10.55 5.39
N LYS A 133 21.84 -11.45 4.75
CA LYS A 133 22.27 -12.70 5.38
C LYS A 133 23.36 -12.45 6.41
N LYS A 134 23.46 -13.32 7.41
CA LYS A 134 24.59 -13.30 8.34
C LYS A 134 25.79 -13.91 7.61
N VAL A 135 26.79 -13.08 7.34
CA VAL A 135 28.03 -13.52 6.71
C VAL A 135 29.11 -13.59 7.76
N PHE A 136 29.77 -14.74 7.87
CA PHE A 136 30.95 -14.88 8.73
C PHE A 136 32.18 -14.47 7.94
N ILE A 137 33.06 -13.69 8.59
CA ILE A 137 34.31 -13.19 7.99
C ILE A 137 35.16 -14.34 7.45
N TRP A 138 35.17 -15.50 8.12
CA TRP A 138 35.86 -16.69 7.65
C TRP A 138 35.31 -17.23 6.31
N ASP A 139 34.00 -17.20 6.11
CA ASP A 139 33.40 -17.65 4.86
C ASP A 139 33.68 -16.65 3.73
N VAL A 140 33.69 -15.35 4.04
CA VAL A 140 34.14 -14.32 3.11
C VAL A 140 35.60 -14.54 2.73
N ALA A 141 36.48 -14.73 3.71
CA ALA A 141 37.91 -14.95 3.46
C ALA A 141 38.16 -16.21 2.61
N LYS A 142 37.43 -17.30 2.85
CA LYS A 142 37.48 -18.51 2.01
C LYS A 142 37.02 -18.24 0.58
N LYS A 143 35.90 -17.53 0.41
CA LYS A 143 35.40 -17.14 -0.91
C LYS A 143 36.39 -16.24 -1.65
N LEU A 144 36.96 -15.25 -0.95
CA LEU A 144 37.99 -14.34 -1.49
C LEU A 144 39.27 -15.07 -1.88
N LEU A 145 39.72 -16.02 -1.06
CA LEU A 145 40.89 -16.84 -1.37
C LEU A 145 40.64 -17.69 -2.62
N ALA A 146 39.42 -18.19 -2.80
CA ALA A 146 39.02 -18.93 -4.01
C ALA A 146 38.85 -18.03 -5.24
N SER A 147 38.48 -16.76 -5.07
CA SER A 147 38.26 -15.80 -6.17
C SER A 147 39.49 -14.97 -6.56
N GLY A 148 40.68 -15.31 -6.04
CA GLY A 148 41.94 -14.66 -6.43
C GLY A 148 42.35 -13.46 -5.58
N GLY A 149 41.79 -13.31 -4.38
CA GLY A 149 42.26 -12.34 -3.38
C GLY A 149 41.52 -11.00 -3.34
N SER A 150 40.56 -10.77 -4.25
CA SER A 150 39.81 -9.52 -4.34
C SER A 150 38.36 -9.76 -4.81
N ASN A 151 37.41 -8.99 -4.27
CA ASN A 151 36.05 -8.86 -4.81
C ASN A 151 35.59 -7.39 -4.76
N GLU A 152 34.39 -7.08 -5.27
CA GLU A 152 33.86 -5.70 -5.33
C GLU A 152 33.78 -4.98 -3.97
N ARG A 153 33.88 -5.70 -2.85
CA ARG A 153 33.69 -5.17 -1.50
C ARG A 153 34.90 -5.33 -0.56
N TYR A 154 35.84 -6.24 -0.85
CA TYR A 154 36.88 -6.66 0.07
C TYR A 154 38.15 -7.12 -0.66
N ASP A 155 39.29 -6.71 -0.14
CA ASP A 155 40.62 -7.16 -0.57
C ASP A 155 41.35 -7.84 0.59
N LEU A 156 42.08 -8.92 0.28
CA LEU A 156 43.02 -9.55 1.20
C LEU A 156 44.35 -8.78 1.15
N ILE A 157 44.56 -7.89 2.12
CA ILE A 157 45.81 -7.14 2.33
C ILE A 157 46.73 -7.90 3.28
#